data_AF-A0A8T7GXK5-F1
#
_entry.id   AF-A0A8T7GXK5-F1
#
_cell.length_a   1.000
_cell.length_b   1.000
_cell.length_c   1.000
_cell.angle_alpha   90.00
_cell.angle_beta   90.00
_cell.angle_gamma   90.00
#
_symmetry.space_group_name_H-M   'P 1'
#
loop_
_entity.id
_entity.type
_entity.pdbx_description
1 polymer ?
#
loop_
_entity_poly.entity_id
_entity_poly.type
_entity_poly.pdbx_seq_one_letter_code
_entity_poly.pdbx_strand_id
1 'polypeptide(L)'
;MSSVFLGSGKLVKDYTLIIKYFEKLRELGIDPDSSYPRGEDLEEVKKLVEQGAVKSLEEALNVLKERFKQRIAKEAAVEAVREVLGAEIGADAAVEHVARLLALWTLEMGENMGIIKIVGAERYLR
;
A
#
# COMPACT_ATOMS: atom_id res chain seq x y z
N MET A 1 13.80 -4.92 -12.37
CA MET A 1 12.90 -6.09 -12.21
C MET A 1 11.62 -5.62 -11.56
N SER A 2 10.49 -5.94 -12.18
CA SER A 2 9.12 -5.53 -11.81
C SER A 2 8.78 -5.87 -10.36
N SER A 3 8.88 -4.89 -9.45
CA SER A 3 8.69 -5.09 -8.00
C SER A 3 7.22 -5.13 -7.56
N VAL A 4 6.27 -5.10 -8.50
CA VAL A 4 4.83 -5.12 -8.24
C VAL A 4 4.25 -6.42 -8.78
N PHE A 5 4.37 -7.48 -7.98
CA PHE A 5 3.75 -8.76 -8.27
C PHE A 5 2.25 -8.70 -7.91
N LEU A 6 1.38 -9.33 -8.72
CA LEU A 6 -0.08 -9.37 -8.50
C LEU A 6 -0.79 -8.00 -8.42
N GLY A 7 -0.18 -6.92 -8.90
CA GLY A 7 -0.89 -5.65 -9.13
C GLY A 7 -1.76 -5.76 -10.38
N SER A 8 -3.05 -5.46 -10.26
CA SER A 8 -3.99 -5.48 -11.41
C SER A 8 -4.10 -4.12 -12.12
N GLY A 9 -3.63 -3.04 -11.50
CA GLY A 9 -3.87 -1.68 -11.98
C GLY A 9 -5.30 -1.19 -11.77
N LYS A 10 -6.16 -1.97 -11.09
CA LYS A 10 -7.55 -1.61 -10.83
C LYS A 10 -7.64 -0.46 -9.84
N LEU A 11 -6.92 -0.55 -8.72
CA LEU A 11 -6.88 0.41 -7.62
C LEU A 11 -5.64 1.31 -7.68
N VAL A 12 -4.47 0.75 -8.03
CA VAL A 12 -3.23 1.52 -8.13
C VAL A 12 -2.94 1.81 -9.60
N LYS A 13 -3.08 3.07 -10.02
CA LYS A 13 -2.86 3.48 -11.42
C LYS A 13 -1.39 3.65 -11.76
N ASP A 14 -0.60 4.07 -10.77
CA ASP A 14 0.83 4.29 -10.92
C ASP A 14 1.55 3.75 -9.68
N TYR A 15 2.43 2.77 -9.91
CA TYR A 15 3.22 2.16 -8.86
C TYR A 15 4.60 2.81 -8.69
N THR A 16 4.94 3.83 -9.49
CA THR A 16 6.27 4.47 -9.50
C THR A 16 6.73 4.86 -8.10
N LEU A 17 5.83 5.42 -7.28
CA LEU A 17 6.17 5.79 -5.91
C LEU A 17 6.49 4.59 -5.01
N ILE A 18 5.75 3.47 -5.12
CA ILE A 18 6.05 2.25 -4.35
C ILE A 18 7.39 1.66 -4.80
N ILE A 19 7.62 1.58 -6.11
CA ILE A 19 8.86 1.04 -6.69
C ILE A 19 10.04 1.86 -6.18
N LYS A 20 9.94 3.19 -6.25
CA LYS A 20 10.96 4.10 -5.75
C LYS A 20 11.19 3.96 -4.26
N TYR A 21 10.12 3.84 -3.47
CA TYR A 21 10.23 3.62 -2.02
C TYR A 21 11.06 2.37 -1.69
N PHE A 22 10.83 1.25 -2.38
CA PHE A 22 11.63 0.04 -2.17
C PHE A 22 13.08 0.18 -2.67
N GLU A 23 13.34 1.00 -3.68
CA GLU A 23 14.71 1.38 -4.06
C GLU A 23 15.39 2.16 -2.92
N LYS A 24 14.71 3.14 -2.33
CA LYS A 24 15.23 3.93 -1.21
C LYS A 24 15.49 3.11 0.04
N LEU A 25 14.65 2.12 0.34
CA LEU A 25 14.95 1.16 1.41
C LEU A 25 16.28 0.45 1.17
N ARG A 26 16.50 -0.06 -0.06
CA ARG A 26 17.75 -0.74 -0.43
C ARG A 26 18.96 0.18 -0.37
N GLU A 27 18.84 1.43 -0.83
CA GLU A 27 19.91 2.43 -0.73
C GLU A 27 20.30 2.72 0.73
N LEU A 28 19.33 2.68 1.65
CA LEU A 28 19.56 2.86 3.09
C LEU A 28 20.00 1.58 3.81
N GLY A 29 20.17 0.46 3.10
CA GLY A 29 20.51 -0.83 3.70
C GLY A 29 19.38 -1.46 4.52
N ILE A 30 18.13 -1.01 4.33
CA ILE A 30 16.94 -1.56 4.96
C ILE A 30 16.35 -2.63 4.04
N ASP A 31 16.05 -3.79 4.62
CA ASP A 31 15.42 -4.90 3.89
C ASP A 31 13.98 -4.54 3.46
N PRO A 32 13.66 -4.51 2.15
CA PRO A 32 12.31 -4.27 1.63
C PRO A 32 11.20 -5.15 2.23
N ASP A 33 11.55 -6.35 2.70
CA ASP A 33 10.62 -7.27 3.37
C ASP A 33 10.02 -6.68 4.66
N SER A 34 10.64 -5.64 5.23
CA SER A 34 10.06 -4.87 6.33
C SER A 34 8.72 -4.24 5.95
N SER A 35 8.55 -3.84 4.68
CA SER A 35 7.44 -3.02 4.21
C SER A 35 6.55 -3.70 3.16
N TYR A 36 6.95 -4.84 2.59
CA TYR A 36 6.11 -5.58 1.63
C TYR A 36 4.77 -6.03 2.23
N PRO A 37 3.67 -6.02 1.45
CA PRO A 37 2.42 -6.68 1.83
C PRO A 37 2.68 -8.13 2.26
N ARG A 38 2.11 -8.54 3.40
CA ARG A 38 2.22 -9.89 3.93
C ARG A 38 0.86 -10.57 3.92
N GLY A 39 0.85 -11.90 3.93
CA GLY A 39 -0.41 -12.67 4.04
C GLY A 39 -1.23 -12.27 5.27
N GLU A 40 -0.56 -11.91 6.37
CA GLU A 40 -1.18 -11.43 7.61
C GLU A 40 -1.98 -10.14 7.42
N ASP A 41 -1.57 -9.25 6.51
CA ASP A 41 -2.31 -8.01 6.24
C ASP A 41 -3.64 -8.30 5.54
N LEU A 42 -3.64 -9.27 4.62
CA LEU A 42 -4.83 -9.73 3.94
C LEU A 42 -5.76 -10.53 4.84
N GLU A 43 -5.22 -11.42 5.67
CA GLU A 43 -6.01 -12.23 6.60
C GLU A 43 -6.72 -11.34 7.64
N GLU A 44 -6.07 -10.27 8.11
CA GLU A 44 -6.70 -9.31 9.02
C GLU A 44 -7.90 -8.61 8.37
N VAL A 45 -7.74 -8.12 7.13
CA VAL A 45 -8.87 -7.51 6.40
C VAL A 45 -9.99 -8.51 6.17
N LYS A 46 -9.66 -9.72 5.73
CA LYS A 46 -10.63 -10.80 5.50
C LYS A 46 -11.43 -11.09 6.78
N LYS A 47 -10.74 -11.29 7.90
CA LYS A 47 -11.37 -11.53 9.21
C LYS A 47 -12.33 -10.41 9.61
N LEU A 48 -11.92 -9.15 9.44
CA LEU A 48 -12.77 -8.00 9.77
C LEU A 48 -14.00 -7.89 8.87
N VAL A 49 -13.87 -8.27 7.58
CA VAL A 49 -14.99 -8.35 6.64
C VAL A 49 -15.96 -9.47 7.05
N GLU A 50 -15.44 -10.66 7.35
CA GLU A 50 -16.25 -11.82 7.80
C GLU A 50 -17.01 -11.53 9.10
N GLN A 51 -16.41 -10.75 10.01
CA GLN A 51 -17.04 -10.30 11.26
C GLN A 51 -18.03 -9.13 11.06
N GLY A 52 -18.12 -8.58 9.85
CA GLY A 52 -18.96 -7.42 9.55
C GLY A 52 -18.46 -6.10 10.17
N ALA A 53 -17.20 -6.06 10.65
CA ALA A 53 -16.57 -4.86 11.19
C ALA A 53 -16.06 -3.92 10.08
N VAL A 54 -15.72 -4.47 8.92
CA VAL A 54 -15.37 -3.72 7.70
C VAL A 54 -16.40 -4.04 6.62
N LYS A 55 -17.01 -3.00 6.05
CA LYS A 55 -18.10 -3.13 5.06
C LYS A 55 -17.81 -2.39 3.76
N SER A 56 -16.75 -1.60 3.72
CA SER A 56 -16.38 -0.78 2.57
C SER A 56 -14.90 -0.87 2.22
N LEU A 57 -14.58 -0.50 0.98
CA LEU A 57 -13.20 -0.40 0.51
C LEU A 57 -12.40 0.62 1.32
N GLU A 58 -13.03 1.73 1.71
CA GLU A 58 -12.39 2.79 2.48
C GLU A 58 -12.01 2.34 3.89
N GLU A 59 -12.90 1.60 4.57
CA GLU A 59 -12.61 1.01 5.88
C GLU A 59 -11.47 -0.01 5.77
N ALA A 60 -11.50 -0.90 4.77
CA ALA A 60 -10.42 -1.85 4.52
C ALA A 60 -9.08 -1.15 4.25
N LEU A 61 -9.11 -0.09 3.44
CA LEU A 61 -7.95 0.75 3.13
C LEU A 61 -7.38 1.39 4.41
N ASN A 62 -8.24 1.94 5.28
CA ASN A 62 -7.80 2.57 6.52
C ASN A 62 -7.16 1.56 7.48
N VAL A 63 -7.74 0.36 7.64
CA VAL A 63 -7.13 -0.72 8.44
C VAL A 63 -5.72 -1.02 7.95
N LEU A 64 -5.56 -1.25 6.65
CA LEU A 64 -4.26 -1.57 6.07
C LEU A 64 -3.26 -0.42 6.20
N LYS A 65 -3.69 0.82 5.93
CA LYS A 65 -2.84 1.99 6.07
C LYS A 65 -2.23 2.09 7.47
N GLU A 66 -3.04 1.94 8.51
CA GLU A 66 -2.54 2.01 9.90
C GLU A 66 -1.51 0.91 10.19
N ARG A 67 -1.69 -0.29 9.63
CA ARG A 67 -0.68 -1.37 9.72
C ARG A 67 0.60 -1.02 8.97
N PHE A 68 0.51 -0.46 7.76
CA PHE A 68 1.68 -0.07 6.98
C PHE A 68 2.45 1.09 7.60
N LYS A 69 1.78 2.09 8.16
CA LYS A 69 2.41 3.23 8.84
C LYS A 69 3.41 2.82 9.91
N GLN A 70 3.15 1.73 10.62
CA GLN A 70 4.01 1.23 11.71
C GLN A 70 5.36 0.66 11.24
N ARG A 71 5.50 0.36 9.94
CA ARG A 71 6.68 -0.32 9.39
C ARG A 71 7.33 0.41 8.22
N ILE A 72 6.76 1.53 7.80
CA ILE A 72 7.37 2.38 6.77
C ILE A 72 8.55 3.15 7.38
N ALA A 73 9.75 2.92 6.83
CA ALA A 73 10.88 3.80 7.09
C ALA A 73 10.59 5.22 6.55
N LYS A 74 10.59 6.21 7.45
CA LYS A 74 10.16 7.58 7.16
C LYS A 74 11.10 8.26 6.17
N GLU A 75 12.40 8.04 6.33
CA GLU A 75 13.46 8.61 5.51
C GLU A 75 13.32 8.16 4.05
N ALA A 76 13.12 6.85 3.82
CA ALA A 76 12.89 6.32 2.49
C ALA A 76 11.60 6.86 1.84
N ALA A 77 10.54 7.06 2.63
CA ALA A 77 9.28 7.60 2.12
C ALA A 77 9.43 9.06 1.66
N VAL A 78 10.09 9.90 2.46
CA VAL A 78 10.34 11.31 2.11
C VAL A 78 11.16 11.42 0.83
N GLU A 79 12.27 10.66 0.75
CA GLU A 79 13.15 10.67 -0.41
C GLU A 79 12.42 10.17 -1.68
N ALA A 80 11.62 9.11 -1.56
CA ALA A 80 10.85 8.59 -2.68
C ALA A 80 9.79 9.57 -3.18
N VAL A 81 9.08 10.25 -2.27
CA VAL A 81 8.10 11.28 -2.65
C VAL A 81 8.79 12.46 -3.31
N ARG A 82 9.92 12.93 -2.77
CA ARG A 82 10.67 14.06 -3.34
C ARG A 82 11.09 13.74 -4.78
N GLU A 83 11.59 12.54 -5.04
CA GLU A 83 12.05 12.15 -6.39
C GLU A 83 10.90 11.93 -7.38
N VAL A 84 9.78 11.35 -6.96
CA VAL A 84 8.69 10.97 -7.87
C VAL A 84 7.70 12.10 -8.10
N LEU A 85 7.35 12.84 -7.04
CA LEU A 85 6.34 13.89 -7.09
C LEU A 85 6.95 15.30 -7.19
N GLY A 86 8.27 15.43 -7.02
CA GLY A 86 8.93 16.74 -7.00
C GLY A 86 8.48 17.61 -5.82
N ALA A 87 7.91 17.01 -4.77
CA ALA A 87 7.28 17.70 -3.66
C ALA A 87 8.10 17.52 -2.37
N GLU A 88 8.37 18.62 -1.67
CA GLU A 88 8.93 18.61 -0.33
C GLU A 88 7.80 18.62 0.69
N ILE A 89 7.43 17.43 1.17
CA ILE A 89 6.38 17.25 2.17
C ILE A 89 6.96 16.68 3.46
N GLY A 90 6.24 16.90 4.56
CA GLY A 90 6.62 16.35 5.87
C GLY A 90 6.59 14.82 5.88
N ALA A 91 7.38 14.22 6.79
CA ALA A 91 7.51 12.77 6.91
C ALA A 91 6.18 12.05 7.08
N ASP A 92 5.26 12.57 7.90
CA ASP A 92 3.96 11.93 8.13
C ASP A 92 3.10 11.90 6.84
N ALA A 93 3.16 12.96 6.03
CA ALA A 93 2.48 12.99 4.74
C ALA A 93 3.12 12.01 3.74
N ALA A 94 4.45 11.93 3.70
CA ALA A 94 5.14 10.96 2.85
C ALA A 94 4.80 9.51 3.22
N VAL A 95 4.80 9.21 4.53
CA VAL A 95 4.36 7.91 5.07
C VAL A 95 2.92 7.63 4.69
N GLU A 96 2.02 8.60 4.80
CA GLU A 96 0.61 8.47 4.41
C GLU A 96 0.46 8.10 2.92
N HIS A 97 1.22 8.75 2.02
CA HIS A 97 1.21 8.43 0.60
C HIS A 97 1.66 7.00 0.32
N VAL A 98 2.80 6.59 0.90
CA VAL A 98 3.33 5.23 0.71
C VAL A 98 2.40 4.18 1.33
N ALA A 99 1.89 4.42 2.54
CA ALA A 99 0.96 3.51 3.23
C ALA A 99 -0.32 3.30 2.43
N ARG A 100 -0.89 4.37 1.86
CA ARG A 100 -2.08 4.28 1.01
C ARG A 100 -1.81 3.40 -0.20
N LEU A 101 -0.70 3.60 -0.89
CA LEU A 101 -0.35 2.84 -2.09
C LEU A 101 -0.08 1.36 -1.78
N LEU A 102 0.65 1.06 -0.70
CA LEU A 102 0.88 -0.32 -0.24
C LEU A 102 -0.44 -1.01 0.14
N ALA A 103 -1.35 -0.30 0.81
CA ALA A 103 -2.66 -0.83 1.16
C ALA A 103 -3.53 -1.12 -0.07
N LEU A 104 -3.57 -0.22 -1.04
CA LEU A 104 -4.29 -0.44 -2.31
C LEU A 104 -3.69 -1.63 -3.07
N TRP A 105 -2.37 -1.71 -3.17
CA TRP A 105 -1.70 -2.85 -3.81
C TRP A 105 -2.02 -4.17 -3.09
N THR A 106 -2.02 -4.18 -1.76
CA THR A 106 -2.41 -5.35 -0.95
C THR A 106 -3.81 -5.83 -1.31
N LEU A 107 -4.78 -4.91 -1.43
CA LEU A 107 -6.16 -5.26 -1.78
C LEU A 107 -6.27 -5.83 -3.20
N GLU A 108 -5.51 -5.31 -4.17
CA GLU A 108 -5.43 -5.89 -5.51
C GLU A 108 -4.86 -7.31 -5.50
N MET A 109 -3.83 -7.56 -4.67
CA MET A 109 -3.28 -8.91 -4.49
C MET A 109 -4.35 -9.86 -3.94
N GLY A 110 -5.06 -9.44 -2.89
CA GLY A 110 -6.14 -10.22 -2.28
C GLY A 110 -7.27 -10.53 -3.26
N GLU A 111 -7.64 -9.59 -4.12
CA GLU A 111 -8.62 -9.81 -5.18
C GLU A 111 -8.12 -10.78 -6.24
N ASN A 112 -6.88 -10.60 -6.72
CA ASN A 112 -6.28 -11.49 -7.72
C ASN A 112 -6.08 -12.93 -7.22
N MET A 113 -5.89 -13.10 -5.91
CA MET A 113 -5.79 -14.40 -5.25
C MET A 113 -7.15 -15.02 -4.90
N GLY A 114 -8.26 -14.31 -5.14
CA GLY A 114 -9.61 -14.77 -4.80
C GLY A 114 -9.93 -14.78 -3.30
N ILE A 115 -9.14 -14.06 -2.48
CA ILE A 115 -9.32 -13.96 -1.03
C ILE A 115 -10.44 -12.98 -0.70
N ILE A 116 -10.50 -11.86 -1.43
CA ILE A 116 -11.55 -10.85 -1.30
C ILE A 116 -12.13 -10.52 -2.69
N LYS A 117 -13.33 -9.95 -2.73
CA LYS A 117 -13.95 -9.47 -3.98
C LYS A 117 -14.27 -7.98 -3.84
N ILE A 118 -13.75 -7.16 -4.74
CA ILE A 118 -13.94 -5.71 -4.70
C ILE A 118 -14.97 -5.29 -5.75
N VAL A 119 -16.09 -4.74 -5.29
CA VAL A 119 -17.18 -4.24 -6.15
C VAL A 119 -17.29 -2.72 -6.05
N GLY A 120 -17.57 -2.05 -7.18
CA GLY A 120 -17.84 -0.61 -7.21
C GLY A 120 -16.63 0.31 -6.99
N ALA A 121 -15.41 -0.16 -7.29
CA ALA A 121 -14.16 0.58 -7.07
C ALA A 121 -14.03 1.87 -7.92
N GLU A 122 -14.80 2.02 -9.00
CA GLU A 122 -14.77 3.21 -9.88
C GLU A 122 -14.95 4.55 -9.13
N ARG A 123 -15.62 4.53 -7.98
CA ARG A 123 -15.86 5.73 -7.15
C ARG A 123 -14.60 6.27 -6.47
N TYR A 124 -13.56 5.46 -6.35
CA TYR A 124 -12.31 5.77 -5.64
C TYR A 124 -11.12 6.09 -6.57
N LEU A 125 -11.36 6.06 -7.88
CA LEU A 125 -10.35 6.29 -8.93
C LEU A 125 -10.42 7.70 -9.52
N ARG A 126 -11.22 8.59 -8.91
CA ARG A 126 -11.39 9.98 -9.32
C ARG A 126 -10.53 10.92 -8.49
#